data_AF-A0A7J9QPL5-F1
#
_entry.id   AF-A0A7J9QPL5-F1
#
_cell.length_a   1.000
_cell.length_b   1.000
_cell.length_c   1.000
_cell.angle_alpha   90.00
_cell.angle_beta   90.00
_cell.angle_gamma   90.00
#
_symmetry.space_group_name_H-M   'P 1'
#
loop_
_entity.id
_entity.type
_entity.pdbx_description
1 polymer ?
#
loop_
_entity_poly.entity_id
_entity_poly.type
_entity_poly.pdbx_seq_one_letter_code
_entity_poly.pdbx_strand_id
1 'polypeptide(L)'
;MSELNEIRHHLDELRKRVLRIVIVIGIITVFILTFHAEPLEFAGVTLYYPTPEPLDNIAAQITNHMKDNLVPEDVQLIQTAPGQAFFAQVY
;
A
#
# COMPACT_ATOMS: atom_id res chain seq x y z
N MET A 1 32.86 -23.26 21.07
CA MET A 1 31.56 -23.16 21.77
C MET A 1 31.11 -21.72 21.96
N SER A 2 31.99 -20.78 22.36
CA SER A 2 31.62 -19.35 22.56
C SER A 2 31.17 -18.64 21.27
N GLU A 3 31.91 -18.81 20.16
CA GLU A 3 31.63 -18.07 18.91
C GLU A 3 30.30 -18.46 18.25
N LEU A 4 29.88 -19.73 18.37
CA LEU A 4 28.59 -20.18 17.87
C LEU A 4 27.43 -19.57 18.68
N ASN A 5 27.61 -19.32 19.98
CA ASN A 5 26.60 -18.65 20.79
C ASN A 5 26.51 -17.16 20.45
N GLU A 6 27.63 -16.51 20.14
CA GLU A 6 27.67 -15.11 19.76
C GLU A 6 27.02 -14.86 18.38
N ILE A 7 27.27 -15.73 17.40
CA ILE A 7 26.59 -15.67 16.09
C ILE A 7 25.08 -15.90 16.25
N ARG A 8 24.66 -16.88 17.06
CA ARG A 8 23.24 -17.14 17.32
C ARG A 8 22.55 -15.94 17.96
N HIS A 9 23.21 -15.27 18.91
CA HIS A 9 22.68 -14.07 19.53
C HIS A 9 22.46 -12.94 18.51
N HIS A 10 23.42 -12.69 17.61
CA HIS A 10 23.27 -11.70 16.54
C HIS A 10 22.14 -12.06 15.57
N LEU A 11 22.00 -13.33 15.20
CA LEU A 11 20.90 -13.80 14.35
C LEU A 11 19.53 -13.66 15.02
N ASP A 12 19.44 -13.91 16.33
CA ASP A 12 18.20 -13.74 17.09
C ASP A 12 17.80 -12.26 17.20
N GLU A 13 18.76 -11.36 17.36
CA GLU A 13 18.51 -9.93 17.35
C GLU A 13 18.02 -9.45 15.97
N LEU A 14 18.68 -9.88 14.90
CA LEU A 14 18.26 -9.59 13.53
C LEU A 14 16.83 -10.09 13.29
N ARG A 15 16.54 -11.35 13.64
CA ARG A 15 15.22 -11.95 13.49
C ARG A 15 14.15 -11.11 14.21
N LYS A 16 14.40 -10.71 15.45
CA LYS A 16 13.44 -9.92 16.25
C LYS A 16 13.13 -8.57 15.61
N ARG A 17 14.15 -7.89 15.07
CA ARG A 17 13.98 -6.60 14.37
C ARG A 17 13.23 -6.78 13.05
N VAL A 18 13.63 -7.77 12.24
CA VAL A 18 12.98 -8.06 10.95
C VAL A 18 11.51 -8.41 11.17
N LEU A 19 11.18 -9.25 12.15
CA LEU A 19 9.81 -9.67 12.42
C LEU A 19 8.93 -8.47 12.85
N ARG A 20 9.48 -7.55 13.66
CA ARG A 20 8.80 -6.30 14.00
C ARG A 20 8.54 -5.44 12.76
N ILE A 21 9.53 -5.28 11.88
CA ILE A 21 9.40 -4.48 10.65
C ILE A 21 8.32 -5.08 9.75
N VAL A 22 8.34 -6.40 9.54
CA VAL A 22 7.35 -7.10 8.71
C VAL A 22 5.92 -6.90 9.24
N ILE A 23 5.73 -6.99 10.56
CA ILE A 23 4.41 -6.75 11.18
C ILE A 23 3.94 -5.31 10.93
N VAL A 24 4.81 -4.31 11.15
CA VAL A 24 4.45 -2.91 10.96
C VAL A 24 4.11 -2.63 9.50
N ILE A 25 4.93 -3.10 8.57
CA ILE A 25 4.65 -2.97 7.13
C ILE A 25 3.33 -3.66 6.79
N GLY A 26 3.09 -4.87 7.28
CA GLY A 26 1.85 -5.59 7.03
C GLY A 26 0.60 -4.84 7.50
N ILE A 27 0.66 -4.22 8.69
CA ILE A 27 -0.44 -3.40 9.22
C ILE A 27 -0.69 -2.18 8.31
N ILE A 28 0.38 -1.49 7.91
CA ILE A 28 0.29 -0.33 7.02
C ILE A 28 -0.29 -0.74 5.66
N THR A 29 0.19 -1.85 5.09
CA THR A 29 -0.33 -2.37 3.81
C THR A 29 -1.81 -2.69 3.90
N VAL A 30 -2.26 -3.40 4.95
CA VAL A 30 -3.68 -3.71 5.14
C VAL A 30 -4.50 -2.44 5.28
N PHE A 31 -4.01 -1.44 6.00
CA PHE A 31 -4.69 -0.16 6.15
C PHE A 31 -4.83 0.56 4.79
N ILE A 32 -3.76 0.71 4.03
CA ILE A 32 -3.78 1.39 2.73
C ILE A 32 -4.70 0.69 1.74
N LEU A 33 -4.78 -0.65 1.77
CA LEU A 33 -5.64 -1.44 0.87
C LEU A 33 -7.11 -1.50 1.32
N THR A 34 -7.41 -1.20 2.58
CA THR A 34 -8.78 -1.29 3.12
C THR A 34 -9.47 0.07 3.11
N PHE A 35 -8.72 1.14 3.36
CA PHE A 35 -9.28 2.48 3.51
C PHE A 35 -9.15 3.28 2.22
N HIS A 36 -10.23 3.98 1.88
CA HIS A 36 -10.29 5.08 0.92
C HIS A 36 -10.15 6.39 1.70
N ALA A 37 -9.40 7.35 1.18
CA ALA A 37 -9.33 8.69 1.74
C ALA A 37 -10.37 9.59 1.05
N GLU A 38 -11.54 9.79 1.66
CA GLU A 38 -12.57 10.70 1.10
C GLU A 38 -12.20 12.15 1.45
N PRO A 39 -12.13 13.07 0.47
CA PRO A 39 -11.99 14.49 0.74
C PRO A 39 -13.33 15.09 1.18
N LEU A 40 -13.43 15.44 2.45
CA LEU A 40 -14.57 16.18 3.01
C LEU A 40 -14.24 17.67 3.04
N GLU A 41 -15.01 18.47 2.31
CA GLU A 41 -14.93 19.93 2.43
C GLU A 41 -15.74 20.39 3.65
N PHE A 42 -15.04 20.76 4.72
CA PHE A 42 -15.66 21.35 5.90
C PHE A 42 -15.06 22.74 6.14
N ALA A 43 -15.90 23.78 6.07
CA ALA A 43 -15.53 25.17 6.33
C ALA A 43 -14.32 25.69 5.50
N GLY A 44 -14.14 25.21 4.27
CA GLY A 44 -13.05 25.62 3.37
C GLY A 44 -11.71 24.90 3.60
N VAL A 45 -11.67 23.87 4.44
CA VAL A 45 -10.51 22.98 4.63
C VAL A 45 -10.85 21.59 4.08
N THR A 46 -9.97 21.03 3.25
CA THR A 46 -10.07 19.66 2.75
C THR A 46 -9.55 18.69 3.82
N LEU A 47 -10.47 18.01 4.51
CA LEU A 47 -10.12 16.99 5.50
C LEU A 47 -10.27 15.59 4.90
N TYR A 48 -9.22 14.78 4.98
CA TYR A 48 -9.23 13.41 4.49
C TYR A 48 -9.65 12.46 5.61
N TYR A 49 -10.81 11.84 5.47
CA TYR A 49 -11.29 10.84 6.43
C TYR A 49 -11.17 9.43 5.83
N PRO A 50 -10.53 8.47 6.53
CA PRO A 50 -10.42 7.10 6.05
C PRO A 50 -11.76 6.37 6.20
N THR A 51 -12.43 6.09 5.08
CA THR A 51 -13.62 5.23 5.02
C THR A 51 -13.23 3.83 4.54
N PRO A 52 -13.76 2.75 5.11
CA PRO A 52 -13.42 1.40 4.67
C PRO A 52 -14.11 1.10 3.32
N GLU A 53 -13.38 1.29 2.23
CA GLU A 53 -13.80 0.99 0.86
C GLU A 53 -12.65 0.26 0.13
N PRO A 54 -12.62 -1.09 0.19
CA PRO A 54 -11.50 -1.87 -0.33
C PRO A 54 -11.35 -1.81 -1.86
N LEU A 55 -12.44 -1.51 -2.58
CA LEU A 55 -12.47 -1.46 -4.04
C LEU A 55 -11.90 -0.15 -4.60
N ASP A 56 -11.97 0.95 -3.84
CA ASP A 56 -11.38 2.24 -4.21
C ASP A 56 -10.42 2.69 -3.11
N ASN A 57 -9.46 1.84 -2.77
CA ASN A 57 -8.56 2.13 -1.65
C ASN A 57 -7.56 3.26 -1.99
N ILE A 58 -6.80 3.72 -0.98
CA ILE A 58 -5.81 4.80 -1.16
C ILE A 58 -4.78 4.49 -2.26
N ALA A 59 -4.39 3.23 -2.46
CA ALA A 59 -3.46 2.87 -3.53
C ALA A 59 -4.10 3.05 -4.92
N ALA A 60 -5.40 2.79 -5.04
CA ALA A 60 -6.16 3.02 -6.26
C ALA A 60 -6.26 4.51 -6.60
N GLN A 61 -6.54 5.35 -5.60
CA GLN A 61 -6.56 6.79 -5.78
C GLN A 61 -5.23 7.34 -6.30
N ILE A 62 -4.11 6.89 -5.72
CA ILE A 62 -2.77 7.28 -6.16
C ILE A 62 -2.53 6.80 -7.59
N THR A 63 -2.92 5.58 -7.91
CA THR A 63 -2.72 4.99 -9.24
C THR A 63 -3.52 5.73 -10.32
N ASN A 64 -4.79 6.04 -10.05
CA ASN A 64 -5.62 6.85 -10.93
C ASN A 64 -5.06 8.27 -11.08
N HIS A 65 -4.63 8.89 -9.98
CA HIS A 65 -4.00 10.21 -10.04
C HIS A 65 -2.72 10.20 -10.90
N MET A 66 -1.88 9.16 -10.77
CA MET A 66 -0.68 9.01 -11.60
C MET A 66 -1.05 8.77 -13.06
N LYS A 67 -2.04 7.94 -13.34
CA LYS A 67 -2.54 7.71 -14.70
C LYS A 67 -2.98 9.03 -15.34
N ASP A 68 -3.79 9.82 -14.64
CA ASP A 68 -4.36 11.05 -15.20
C ASP A 68 -3.30 12.14 -15.43
N ASN A 69 -2.23 12.16 -14.63
CA ASN A 69 -1.19 13.20 -14.72
C ASN A 69 0.03 12.79 -15.57
N LEU A 70 0.34 11.50 -15.68
CA LEU A 70 1.56 11.02 -16.34
C LEU A 70 1.30 10.40 -17.72
N VAL A 71 0.07 10.02 -18.03
CA VAL A 71 -0.28 9.42 -19.31
C VAL A 71 -0.75 10.52 -20.27
N PRO A 72 -0.14 10.66 -21.46
CA PRO A 72 -0.61 11.59 -22.48
C PRO A 72 -2.04 11.29 -22.93
N GLU A 73 -2.78 12.31 -23.38
CA GLU A 73 -4.19 12.20 -23.79
C GLU A 73 -4.43 11.15 -24.88
N ASP A 74 -3.45 10.91 -25.74
CA ASP A 74 -3.53 9.95 -26.85
C ASP A 74 -3.17 8.50 -26.45
N VAL A 75 -2.87 8.23 -25.17
CA VAL A 75 -2.40 6.93 -24.69
C VAL A 75 -3.41 6.31 -23.72
N GLN A 76 -3.94 5.15 -24.09
CA GLN A 76 -4.82 4.37 -23.21
C GLN A 76 -4.06 3.20 -22.59
N LEU A 77 -4.07 3.12 -21.26
CA LEU A 77 -3.62 1.92 -20.56
C LEU A 77 -4.63 0.80 -20.80
N ILE A 78 -4.20 -0.29 -21.43
CA ILE A 78 -5.00 -1.49 -21.66
C ILE A 78 -4.46 -2.64 -20.81
N GLN A 79 -5.37 -3.42 -20.24
CA GLN A 79 -4.98 -4.64 -19.55
C GLN A 79 -4.94 -5.81 -20.54
N THR A 80 -3.73 -6.30 -20.83
CA THR A 80 -3.52 -7.38 -21.81
C THR A 80 -3.71 -8.78 -21.22
N ALA A 81 -3.81 -8.90 -19.89
CA ALA A 81 -3.94 -10.17 -19.18
C ALA A 81 -5.22 -10.19 -18.31
N PRO A 82 -6.13 -11.15 -18.50
CA PRO A 82 -7.42 -11.19 -17.80
C PRO A 82 -7.27 -11.35 -16.28
N GLY A 83 -6.24 -12.08 -15.82
CA GLY A 83 -5.96 -12.20 -14.38
C GLY A 83 -5.53 -10.88 -13.75
N GLN A 84 -4.80 -10.04 -14.48
CA GLN A 84 -4.37 -8.73 -14.02
C GLN A 84 -5.50 -7.70 -14.08
N ALA A 85 -6.54 -7.92 -14.89
CA ALA A 85 -7.73 -7.06 -14.94
C ALA A 85 -8.57 -7.18 -13.67
N PHE A 86 -8.63 -8.36 -13.08
CA PHE A 86 -9.25 -8.56 -11.77
C PHE A 86 -8.50 -7.82 -10.67
N PHE A 87 -7.17 -7.82 -10.70
CA PHE A 87 -6.39 -7.05 -9.73
C PHE A 87 -6.50 -5.54 -10.00
N ALA A 88 -6.48 -5.09 -11.25
CA ALA A 88 -6.64 -3.69 -11.64
C ALA A 88 -8.06 -3.11 -11.44
N GLN A 89 -9.03 -3.91 -10.98
CA GLN A 89 -10.34 -3.44 -10.51
C GLN A 89 -10.41 -3.34 -8.98
N VAL A 90 -9.44 -3.95 -8.30
CA VAL A 90 -9.25 -3.88 -6.83
C VAL A 90 -8.18 -2.84 -6.48
N TYR A 91 -7.44 -2.37 -7.49
CA TYR A 91 -6.47 -1.27 -7.48
C TYR A 91 -6.94 -0.16 -8.42
#